data_AF-A0A9E5TRY4-F1
#
_entry.id   AF-A0A9E5TRY4-F1
#
_cell.length_a   1.000
_cell.length_b   1.000
_cell.length_c   1.000
_cell.angle_alpha   90.00
_cell.angle_beta   90.00
_cell.angle_gamma   90.00
#
_symmetry.space_group_name_H-M   'P 1'
#
loop_
_entity.id
_entity.type
_entity.pdbx_description
1 polymer ?
#
loop_
_entity_poly.entity_id
_entity_poly.type
_entity_poly.pdbx_seq_one_letter_code
_entity_poly.pdbx_strand_id
1 'polypeptide(L)'
;EVAGRKPISMNRIDYYMLAFDDEGRVDTAELEKEARLAVEVLPPYTHEEQSGRVIDARTHFAKKRYEHEFKWTPTPEIQAAIVSEIFNKEPA
;
A
#
# COMPACT_ATOMS: atom_id res chain seq x y z
N GLU A 1 17.05 0.90 -22.99
CA GLU A 1 17.43 -0.51 -22.75
C GLU A 1 16.29 -1.44 -22.27
N VAL A 2 15.06 -0.94 -22.06
CA VAL A 2 13.93 -1.75 -21.52
C VAL A 2 12.82 -2.09 -22.54
N ALA A 3 12.90 -1.57 -23.77
CA ALA A 3 11.89 -1.82 -24.80
C ALA A 3 11.79 -3.32 -25.14
N GLY A 4 10.57 -3.87 -25.18
CA GLY A 4 10.29 -5.26 -25.55
C GLY A 4 10.45 -6.30 -24.44
N ARG A 5 10.85 -5.90 -23.22
CA ARG A 5 10.88 -6.82 -22.07
C ARG A 5 9.45 -7.15 -21.63
N LYS A 6 9.17 -8.44 -21.37
CA LYS A 6 7.89 -8.91 -20.81
C LYS A 6 8.09 -9.32 -19.35
N PRO A 7 7.12 -9.04 -18.45
CA PRO A 7 7.15 -9.58 -17.10
C PRO A 7 7.05 -11.11 -17.13
N ILE A 8 7.89 -11.79 -16.36
CA ILE A 8 7.90 -13.26 -16.24
C ILE A 8 7.22 -13.76 -14.96
N SER A 9 7.19 -12.92 -13.93
CA SER A 9 6.57 -13.20 -12.64
C SER A 9 6.24 -11.88 -11.94
N MET A 10 5.37 -11.97 -10.93
CA MET A 10 4.99 -10.85 -10.09
C MET A 10 5.28 -11.23 -8.64
N ASN A 11 6.18 -10.48 -8.02
CA ASN A 11 6.69 -10.82 -6.69
C ASN A 11 5.79 -10.28 -5.57
N ARG A 12 5.10 -9.16 -5.83
CA ARG A 12 4.23 -8.46 -4.89
C ARG A 12 3.22 -7.61 -5.65
N ILE A 13 2.00 -7.53 -5.12
CA ILE A 13 1.00 -6.55 -5.53
C ILE A 13 0.68 -5.72 -4.32
N ASP A 14 0.71 -4.41 -4.48
CA ASP A 14 0.15 -3.50 -3.52
C ASP A 14 -0.85 -2.59 -4.23
N TYR A 15 -1.99 -2.37 -3.58
CA TYR A 15 -3.04 -1.50 -4.06
C TYR A 15 -3.10 -0.24 -3.19
N TYR A 16 -2.89 0.90 -3.81
CA TYR A 16 -2.89 2.21 -3.15
C TYR A 16 -3.86 3.16 -3.84
N MET A 17 -4.44 4.06 -3.06
CA MET A 17 -5.24 5.17 -3.58
C MET A 17 -4.35 6.39 -3.70
N LEU A 18 -4.29 6.97 -4.90
CA LEU A 18 -3.59 8.23 -5.15
C LEU A 18 -4.62 9.36 -5.29
N ALA A 19 -4.44 10.42 -4.51
CA ALA A 19 -5.20 11.65 -4.65
C ALA A 19 -4.59 12.53 -5.74
N PHE A 20 -5.46 13.15 -6.53
CA PHE A 20 -5.09 14.10 -7.56
C PHE A 20 -5.75 15.46 -7.28
N ASP A 21 -5.03 16.54 -7.57
CA ASP A 21 -5.56 17.90 -7.52
C ASP A 21 -6.50 18.18 -8.71
N ASP A 22 -7.13 19.37 -8.70
CA ASP A 22 -8.07 19.78 -9.74
C ASP A 22 -7.41 19.92 -11.13
N GLU A 23 -6.08 20.00 -11.18
CA GLU A 23 -5.28 20.00 -12.40
C GLU A 23 -4.79 18.60 -12.82
N GLY A 24 -5.18 17.55 -12.09
CA GLY A 24 -4.82 16.16 -12.36
C GLY A 24 -3.37 15.81 -12.00
N ARG A 25 -2.69 16.61 -11.19
CA ARG A 25 -1.38 16.28 -10.61
C ARG A 25 -1.57 15.55 -9.29
N VAL A 26 -0.54 14.87 -8.82
CA VAL A 26 -0.56 14.25 -7.49
C VAL A 26 -0.76 15.33 -6.43
N ASP A 27 -1.78 15.16 -5.59
CA ASP A 27 -2.02 16.05 -4.46
C ASP A 27 -0.90 15.84 -3.43
N THR A 28 -0.04 16.85 -3.31
CA THR A 28 1.12 16.80 -2.43
C THR A 28 0.75 16.87 -0.95
N ALA A 29 -0.38 17.48 -0.61
CA ALA A 29 -0.85 17.57 0.77
C ALA A 29 -1.37 16.21 1.25
N GLU A 30 -2.14 15.50 0.42
CA GLU A 30 -2.56 14.13 0.74
C GLU A 30 -1.38 13.15 0.74
N LEU A 31 -0.39 13.32 -0.16
CA LEU A 31 0.83 12.53 -0.13
C LEU A 31 1.64 12.76 1.16
N GLU A 32 1.75 14.00 1.63
CA GLU A 32 2.44 14.30 2.90
C GLU A 32 1.71 13.67 4.09
N LYS A 33 0.37 13.75 4.10
CA LYS A 33 -0.48 13.13 5.11
C LYS A 33 -0.32 11.61 5.13
N GLU A 34 -0.25 10.97 3.97
CA GLU A 34 0.06 9.54 3.84
C GLU A 34 1.42 9.23 4.48
N ALA A 35 2.46 9.98 4.11
CA ALA A 35 3.82 9.74 4.60
C ALA A 35 3.91 9.86 6.12
N ARG A 36 3.23 10.86 6.72
CA ARG A 36 3.18 11.02 8.18
C ARG A 36 2.52 9.82 8.87
N LEU A 37 1.38 9.37 8.36
CA LEU A 37 0.69 8.20 8.91
C LEU A 37 1.52 6.92 8.74
N ALA A 38 2.22 6.75 7.62
CA ALA A 38 3.11 5.63 7.41
C ALA A 38 4.25 5.59 8.46
N VAL A 39 4.79 6.74 8.86
CA VAL A 39 5.79 6.83 9.94
C VAL A 39 5.19 6.43 11.29
N GLU A 40 3.95 6.80 11.59
CA GLU A 40 3.26 6.40 12.84
C GLU A 40 3.00 4.88 12.93
N VAL A 41 2.94 4.19 11.79
CA VAL A 41 2.84 2.72 11.72
C VAL A 41 4.17 2.04 12.04
N LEU A 42 5.30 2.73 11.87
CA LEU A 42 6.60 2.14 12.17
C LEU A 42 6.78 2.04 13.69
N PRO A 43 7.26 0.89 14.20
CA PRO A 43 7.58 0.78 15.62
C PRO A 43 8.67 1.82 15.97
N PRO A 44 8.61 2.43 17.16
CA PRO A 44 9.65 3.36 17.59
C PRO A 44 11.01 2.64 17.57
N TYR A 45 12.05 3.34 17.07
CA TYR A 45 13.42 2.82 16.99
C TYR A 45 14.07 2.52 18.36
N THR A 46 13.38 2.78 19.46
CA THR A 46 13.88 2.53 20.81
C THR A 46 13.90 1.03 21.10
N HIS A 47 15.11 0.48 21.18
CA HIS A 47 15.44 -0.81 21.83
C HIS A 47 15.13 -0.78 23.34
N GLU A 48 13.98 -0.25 23.76
CA GLU A 48 13.49 -0.58 25.09
C GLU A 48 12.82 -1.93 24.96
N GLU A 49 13.39 -2.93 25.62
CA GLU A 49 12.83 -4.27 25.76
C GLU A 49 11.32 -4.12 25.93
N GLN A 50 10.57 -4.50 24.88
CA GLN A 50 9.12 -4.52 24.95
C GLN A 50 8.78 -5.49 26.08
N SER A 51 8.54 -4.94 27.27
CA SER A 51 7.91 -5.65 28.37
C SER A 51 6.71 -6.34 27.74
N GLY A 52 6.75 -7.68 27.65
CA GLY A 52 5.89 -8.49 26.79
C GLY A 52 4.39 -8.45 27.13
N ARG A 53 3.95 -7.43 27.88
CA ARG A 53 2.60 -7.19 28.37
C ARG A 53 2.04 -5.81 27.97
N VAL A 54 2.81 -4.92 27.34
CA VAL A 54 2.31 -3.61 26.88
C VAL A 54 2.13 -3.64 25.37
N ILE A 55 0.88 -3.72 24.92
CA ILE A 55 0.53 -3.51 23.52
C ILE A 55 0.51 -1.99 23.27
N ASP A 56 1.39 -1.48 22.42
CA ASP A 56 1.27 -0.09 21.94
C ASP A 56 0.08 -0.02 20.96
N ALA A 57 -1.09 0.32 21.50
CA ALA A 57 -2.31 0.43 20.72
C ALA A 57 -2.23 1.55 19.67
N ARG A 58 -1.34 2.55 19.82
CA ARG A 58 -1.23 3.66 18.87
C ARG A 58 -0.81 3.17 17.49
N THR A 59 0.18 2.29 17.43
CA THR A 59 0.65 1.69 16.17
C THR A 59 -0.45 0.86 15.51
N HIS A 60 -1.27 0.15 16.29
CA HIS A 60 -2.42 -0.60 15.75
C HIS A 60 -3.49 0.32 15.15
N PHE A 61 -3.84 1.42 15.83
CA PHE A 61 -4.81 2.39 15.32
C PHE A 61 -4.27 3.16 14.11
N ALA A 62 -2.99 3.56 14.14
CA ALA A 62 -2.32 4.20 13.01
C ALA A 62 -2.33 3.29 11.77
N LYS A 63 -2.02 1.99 11.95
CA LYS A 63 -2.06 1.02 10.85
C LYS A 63 -3.45 0.88 10.27
N LYS A 64 -4.47 0.73 11.12
CA LYS A 64 -5.86 0.61 10.67
C LYS A 64 -6.31 1.86 9.91
N ARG A 65 -5.92 3.04 10.37
CA ARG A 65 -6.22 4.31 9.71
C ARG A 65 -5.52 4.42 8.36
N TYR A 66 -4.23 4.08 8.31
CA TYR A 66 -3.45 4.06 7.08
C TYR A 66 -4.06 3.11 6.04
N GLU A 67 -4.42 1.89 6.43
CA GLU A 67 -5.08 0.92 5.55
C GLU A 67 -6.45 1.40 5.09
N HIS A 68 -7.21 2.09 5.94
CA HIS A 68 -8.52 2.62 5.57
C HIS A 68 -8.44 3.79 4.58
N GLU A 69 -7.48 4.71 4.76
CA GLU A 69 -7.38 5.94 3.97
C GLU A 69 -6.61 5.75 2.65
N PHE A 70 -5.57 4.91 2.63
CA PHE A 70 -4.62 4.86 1.50
C PHE A 70 -4.51 3.50 0.83
N LYS A 71 -5.08 2.43 1.42
CA LYS A 71 -5.07 1.10 0.82
C LYS A 71 -6.42 0.76 0.22
N TRP A 72 -6.36 0.04 -0.89
CA TRP A 72 -7.52 -0.62 -1.45
C TRP A 72 -7.38 -2.13 -1.26
N THR A 73 -8.47 -2.80 -0.90
CA THR A 73 -8.53 -4.26 -0.86
C THR A 73 -9.47 -4.71 -1.97
N PRO A 74 -8.97 -5.01 -3.17
CA PRO A 74 -9.81 -5.51 -4.25
C PRO A 74 -10.36 -6.89 -3.90
N THR A 75 -11.49 -7.24 -4.52
CA THR A 75 -11.99 -8.60 -4.42
C THR A 75 -11.06 -9.55 -5.19
N PRO A 76 -11.07 -10.86 -4.86
CA PRO A 76 -10.27 -11.85 -5.58
C PRO A 76 -10.49 -11.84 -7.10
N GLU A 77 -11.72 -11.57 -7.55
CA GLU A 77 -12.09 -11.50 -8.97
C GLU A 77 -11.40 -10.32 -9.66
N ILE A 78 -11.40 -9.14 -9.03
CA ILE A 78 -10.72 -7.94 -9.54
C ILE A 78 -9.20 -8.19 -9.60
N GLN A 79 -8.64 -8.78 -8.55
CA GLN A 79 -7.23 -9.13 -8.54
C GLN A 79 -6.88 -10.11 -9.67
N ALA A 80 -7.68 -11.15 -9.89
CA ALA A 80 -7.47 -12.10 -10.97
C ALA A 80 -7.52 -11.43 -12.35
N ALA A 81 -8.48 -10.52 -12.57
CA ALA A 81 -8.61 -9.77 -13.81
C ALA A 81 -7.38 -8.89 -14.10
N ILE A 82 -6.87 -8.17 -13.08
CA ILE A 82 -5.66 -7.34 -13.22
C ILE A 82 -4.45 -8.21 -13.62
N VAL A 83 -4.27 -9.35 -12.95
CA VAL A 83 -3.14 -10.26 -13.22
C VAL A 83 -3.23 -10.90 -14.61
N SER A 84 -4.44 -11.31 -15.01
CA SER A 84 -4.74 -11.82 -16.35
C SER A 84 -4.29 -10.84 -17.43
N GLU A 85 -4.68 -9.57 -17.29
CA GLU A 85 -4.35 -8.51 -18.25
C GLU A 85 -2.83 -8.24 -18.34
N ILE A 86 -2.13 -8.19 -17.21
CA ILE A 86 -0.67 -7.94 -17.18
C ILE A 86 0.12 -9.05 -17.89
N PHE A 87 -0.31 -10.30 -17.74
CA PHE A 87 0.39 -11.46 -18.29
C PHE A 87 -0.20 -11.97 -19.61
N ASN A 88 -1.23 -11.33 -20.15
CA ASN A 88 -2.00 -11.81 -21.31
C ASN A 88 -2.40 -13.29 -21.18
N LYS A 89 -2.87 -13.71 -20.00
CA LYS A 89 -3.36 -15.07 -19.76
C LYS A 89 -4.87 -15.00 -19.64
N GLU A 90 -5.62 -15.73 -20.47
CA GLU A 90 -7.08 -15.80 -20.31
C GLU A 90 -7.45 -16.31 -18.90
N PRO A 91 -8.49 -15.74 -18.26
CA PRO A 91 -8.98 -16.27 -17.00
C PRO A 91 -9.52 -17.69 -17.23
N ALA A 92 -9.04 -18.64 -16.41
CA ALA A 92 -9.46 -20.04 -16.41
C ALA A 92 -10.78 -20.24 -15.66
#